data_AF-A0A736VI68-F1
#
_entry.id   AF-A0A736VI68-F1
#
_cell.length_a   1.000
_cell.length_b   1.000
_cell.length_c   1.000
_cell.angle_alpha   90.00
_cell.angle_beta   90.00
_cell.angle_gamma   90.00
#
_symmetry.space_group_name_H-M   'P 1'
#
loop_
_entity.id
_entity.type
_entity.pdbx_description
1 polymer ?
#
loop_
_entity_poly.entity_id
_entity_poly.type
_entity_poly.pdbx_seq_one_letter_code
_entity_poly.pdbx_strand_id
1 'polypeptide(L)'
;MAKTDWKKLEQKFQRAHARTGIKLQDWCKQNGISYDTARRYIKLRKNEQGAAQKNAQKNEHKNAQNSEQFSDEKSSFDEAYDEDGGAKNSEESCAENDTDFAKTKRIRGSRFVAPTNAFQPRNTAAVKHRGYAKHLEKDYLFDDAAEMALVDELVFTRARALSVTATLKRMFTELEKTEDILARTALYGKMMQAETALDRNIARIESIERTLGTLDIIAVTPARIVADTEYRVAAREKVKAETQRLTAENKGVITPLTEAIDELQSLNKGGKL
;
A
#
# COMPACT_ATOMS: atom_id res chain seq x y z
N MET A 1 -33.75 -35.90 -2.85
CA MET A 1 -33.09 -34.97 -3.79
C MET A 1 -32.07 -34.15 -3.01
N ALA A 2 -30.78 -34.26 -3.34
CA ALA A 2 -29.72 -33.55 -2.63
C ALA A 2 -29.90 -32.04 -2.83
N LYS A 3 -29.99 -31.27 -1.74
CA LYS A 3 -30.05 -29.82 -1.80
C LYS A 3 -28.72 -29.32 -2.35
N THR A 4 -28.75 -28.65 -3.49
CA THR A 4 -27.56 -28.02 -4.06
C THR A 4 -27.12 -26.87 -3.14
N ASP A 5 -25.93 -26.98 -2.56
CA ASP A 5 -25.36 -25.95 -1.67
C ASP A 5 -24.92 -24.71 -2.48
N TRP A 6 -25.86 -23.83 -2.78
CA TRP A 6 -25.64 -22.62 -3.60
C TRP A 6 -24.52 -21.71 -3.06
N LYS A 7 -24.36 -21.61 -1.74
CA LYS A 7 -23.31 -20.80 -1.10
C LYS A 7 -21.89 -21.33 -1.38
N LYS A 8 -21.73 -22.66 -1.48
CA LYS A 8 -20.43 -23.28 -1.83
C LYS A 8 -20.12 -23.06 -3.31
N LEU A 9 -21.13 -23.11 -4.18
CA LEU A 9 -20.99 -22.83 -5.60
C LEU A 9 -20.62 -21.37 -5.87
N GLU A 10 -21.22 -20.43 -5.13
CA GLU A 10 -20.86 -19.02 -5.18
C GLU A 10 -19.39 -18.78 -4.81
N GLN A 11 -18.90 -19.41 -3.74
CA GLN A 11 -17.49 -19.30 -3.35
C GLN A 11 -16.53 -19.90 -4.38
N LYS A 12 -16.90 -21.04 -4.99
CA LYS A 12 -16.12 -21.65 -6.09
C LYS A 12 -16.06 -20.75 -7.31
N PHE A 13 -17.18 -20.11 -7.67
CA PHE A 13 -17.24 -19.17 -8.78
C PHE A 13 -16.40 -17.92 -8.50
N GLN A 14 -16.47 -17.35 -7.30
CA GLN A 14 -15.66 -16.19 -6.92
C GLN A 14 -14.15 -16.47 -7.05
N ARG A 15 -13.68 -17.64 -6.61
CA ARG A 15 -12.28 -18.06 -6.77
C ARG A 15 -11.89 -18.23 -8.24
N ALA A 16 -12.75 -18.86 -9.03
CA ALA A 16 -12.51 -19.03 -10.47
C ALA A 16 -12.47 -17.68 -11.20
N HIS A 17 -13.43 -16.80 -10.93
CA HIS A 17 -13.49 -15.46 -11.52
C HIS A 17 -12.28 -14.59 -11.12
N ALA A 18 -11.81 -14.68 -9.86
CA ALA A 18 -10.61 -13.96 -9.41
C ALA A 18 -9.33 -14.46 -10.10
N ARG A 19 -9.24 -15.77 -10.37
CA ARG A 19 -8.04 -16.39 -10.96
C ARG A 19 -7.97 -16.27 -12.48
N THR A 20 -9.11 -16.38 -13.17
CA THR A 20 -9.14 -16.48 -14.65
C THR A 20 -10.01 -15.44 -15.32
N GLY A 21 -10.77 -14.63 -14.57
CA GLY A 21 -11.73 -13.68 -15.14
C GLY A 21 -12.90 -14.35 -15.88
N ILE A 22 -13.15 -15.64 -15.64
CA ILE A 22 -14.18 -16.40 -16.37
C ILE A 22 -15.59 -15.89 -16.07
N LYS A 23 -16.39 -15.68 -17.11
CA LYS A 23 -17.78 -15.21 -16.99
C LYS A 23 -18.65 -16.29 -16.36
N LEU A 24 -19.72 -15.87 -15.67
CA LEU A 24 -20.67 -16.79 -15.02
C LEU A 24 -21.26 -17.81 -16.00
N GLN A 25 -21.52 -17.41 -17.24
CA GLN A 25 -22.07 -18.28 -18.28
C GLN A 25 -21.12 -19.44 -18.64
N ASP A 26 -19.83 -19.15 -18.80
CA ASP A 26 -18.84 -20.16 -19.17
C ASP A 26 -18.50 -21.07 -17.99
N TRP A 27 -18.51 -20.51 -16.77
CA TRP A 27 -18.37 -21.30 -15.55
C TRP A 27 -19.55 -22.26 -15.33
N CYS A 28 -20.77 -21.84 -15.65
CA CYS A 28 -21.95 -22.71 -15.58
C CYS A 28 -21.87 -23.87 -16.58
N LYS A 29 -21.40 -23.61 -17.81
CA LYS A 29 -21.17 -24.65 -18.83
C LYS A 29 -20.13 -25.69 -18.38
N GLN A 30 -19.04 -25.26 -17.76
CA GLN A 30 -17.98 -26.15 -17.27
C GLN A 30 -18.41 -27.02 -16.08
N ASN A 31 -19.26 -26.49 -15.19
CA ASN A 31 -19.70 -27.20 -13.99
C ASN A 31 -21.02 -27.97 -14.19
N GLY A 32 -21.60 -27.96 -15.40
CA GLY A 32 -22.86 -28.65 -15.70
C GLY A 32 -24.08 -28.07 -14.97
N ILE A 33 -24.06 -26.78 -14.63
CA ILE A 33 -25.13 -26.11 -13.88
C ILE A 33 -25.95 -25.26 -14.85
N SER A 34 -27.27 -25.28 -14.74
CA SER A 34 -28.13 -24.41 -15.55
C SER A 34 -27.86 -22.94 -15.22
N TYR A 35 -27.50 -22.17 -16.25
CA TYR A 35 -27.23 -20.73 -16.14
C TYR A 35 -28.40 -19.95 -15.51
N ASP A 36 -29.63 -20.31 -15.87
CA ASP A 36 -30.84 -19.65 -15.37
C ASP A 36 -31.05 -19.81 -13.87
N THR A 37 -30.64 -20.96 -13.33
CA THR A 37 -30.67 -21.23 -11.90
C THR A 37 -29.49 -20.56 -11.18
N ALA A 38 -28.29 -20.63 -11.76
CA ALA A 38 -27.08 -20.07 -11.19
C ALA A 38 -27.12 -18.54 -11.05
N ARG A 39 -27.62 -17.82 -12.05
CA ARG A 39 -27.70 -16.35 -12.03
C ARG A 39 -28.58 -15.78 -10.91
N ARG A 40 -29.51 -16.57 -10.36
CA ARG A 40 -30.40 -16.15 -9.26
C ARG A 40 -29.70 -16.22 -7.90
N TYR A 41 -28.78 -17.18 -7.74
CA TYR A 41 -28.16 -17.49 -6.46
C TYR A 41 -26.67 -17.10 -6.36
N ILE A 42 -25.98 -16.92 -7.48
CA ILE A 42 -24.55 -16.57 -7.52
C ILE A 42 -24.42 -15.09 -7.86
N LYS A 43 -24.11 -14.25 -6.86
CA LYS A 43 -23.95 -12.82 -7.05
C LYS A 43 -22.47 -12.47 -7.19
N LEU A 44 -22.11 -11.84 -8.30
CA LEU A 44 -20.86 -11.10 -8.39
C LEU A 44 -21.01 -9.89 -7.48
N ARG A 45 -20.25 -9.81 -6.38
CA ARG A 45 -20.19 -8.57 -5.61
C ARG A 45 -19.66 -7.51 -6.56
N LYS A 46 -20.51 -6.57 -6.96
CA LYS A 46 -20.03 -5.31 -7.53
C LYS A 46 -19.27 -4.65 -6.39
N ASN A 47 -17.97 -4.44 -6.55
CA ASN A 47 -17.29 -3.46 -5.72
C ASN A 47 -18.09 -2.15 -5.85
N GLU A 48 -18.55 -1.61 -4.73
CA GLU A 48 -19.39 -0.41 -4.65
C GLU A 48 -18.70 0.89 -5.11
N GLN A 49 -17.58 0.77 -5.84
CA GLN A 49 -16.73 1.87 -6.28
C GLN A 49 -17.10 2.39 -7.69
N GLY A 50 -18.05 1.76 -8.40
CA GLY A 50 -18.34 2.07 -9.81
C GLY A 50 -19.55 2.97 -10.09
N ALA A 51 -20.34 3.38 -9.09
CA ALA A 51 -21.60 4.11 -9.30
C ALA A 51 -21.54 5.61 -8.95
N ALA A 52 -20.47 6.10 -8.31
CA ALA A 52 -20.38 7.49 -7.85
C ALA A 52 -19.66 8.46 -8.83
N GLN A 53 -19.05 7.96 -9.92
CA GLN A 53 -18.14 8.77 -10.75
C GLN A 53 -18.77 9.48 -11.96
N LYS A 54 -20.11 9.52 -12.10
CA LYS A 54 -20.75 10.16 -13.28
C LYS A 54 -21.34 11.57 -13.07
N ASN A 55 -21.22 12.19 -11.90
CA ASN A 55 -21.87 13.49 -11.63
C ASN A 55 -20.95 14.59 -11.05
N ALA A 56 -19.66 14.65 -11.41
CA ALA A 56 -18.77 15.68 -10.88
C ALA A 56 -17.77 16.28 -11.91
N GLN A 57 -18.11 16.29 -13.21
CA GLN A 57 -17.32 17.00 -14.23
C GLN A 57 -18.12 18.14 -14.83
N LYS A 58 -18.41 19.16 -14.02
CA LYS A 58 -18.70 20.51 -14.52
C LYS A 58 -18.44 21.51 -13.40
N ASN A 59 -17.57 22.47 -13.69
CA ASN A 59 -17.04 23.52 -12.80
C ASN A 59 -15.93 22.94 -11.91
N GLU A 60 -14.70 23.45 -11.86
CA GLU A 60 -14.29 24.85 -11.82
C GLU A 60 -12.89 25.01 -12.43
N HIS A 61 -12.80 25.71 -13.57
CA HIS A 61 -11.62 26.48 -13.91
C HIS A 61 -11.87 27.92 -13.47
N LYS A 62 -10.94 28.47 -12.68
CA LYS A 62 -10.68 29.89 -12.32
C LYS A 62 -10.54 30.03 -10.80
N ASN A 63 -9.33 30.19 -10.27
CA ASN A 63 -8.75 31.52 -10.05
C ASN A 63 -7.32 31.40 -9.50
N ALA A 64 -6.47 32.32 -9.93
CA ALA A 64 -5.06 32.41 -9.57
C ALA A 64 -4.84 33.56 -8.57
N GLN A 65 -3.68 33.54 -7.87
CA GLN A 65 -3.03 34.64 -7.13
C GLN A 65 -3.73 35.03 -5.80
N ASN A 66 -3.06 35.30 -4.66
CA ASN A 66 -1.76 35.90 -4.38
C ASN A 66 -1.39 35.76 -2.85
N SER A 67 -0.21 36.29 -2.47
CA SER A 67 0.40 36.62 -1.15
C SER A 67 1.11 35.48 -0.38
N GLU A 68 2.46 35.40 -0.36
CA GLU A 68 3.48 36.22 0.38
C GLU A 68 3.45 35.95 1.90
N GLN A 69 4.42 35.19 2.42
CA GLN A 69 5.73 35.59 3.00
C GLN A 69 5.67 35.52 4.53
N PHE A 70 6.43 34.61 5.15
CA PHE A 70 7.12 34.83 6.42
C PHE A 70 8.39 33.99 6.48
N SER A 71 9.42 34.63 7.02
CA SER A 71 10.82 34.26 7.22
C SER A 71 11.02 33.08 8.17
N ASP A 72 12.16 32.39 8.06
CA ASP A 72 13.05 32.20 9.22
C ASP A 72 14.44 31.67 8.81
N GLU A 73 15.38 31.91 9.72
CA GLU A 73 16.82 32.03 9.58
C GLU A 73 17.62 30.73 9.45
N LYS A 74 18.79 30.90 8.82
CA LYS A 74 20.06 30.15 8.89
C LYS A 74 20.22 29.08 9.98
N SER A 75 20.76 27.93 9.56
CA SER A 75 21.98 27.39 10.19
C SER A 75 22.88 26.75 9.12
N SER A 76 24.15 27.17 9.14
CA SER A 76 25.23 26.68 8.28
C SER A 76 25.90 25.46 8.90
N PHE A 77 26.25 24.47 8.10
CA PHE A 77 27.48 23.71 8.30
C PHE A 77 27.95 23.20 6.94
N ASP A 78 29.06 23.77 6.48
CA ASP A 78 29.75 23.50 5.23
C ASP A 78 31.05 22.79 5.66
N GLU A 79 31.29 21.57 5.18
CA GLU A 79 32.65 21.04 5.10
C GLU A 79 32.85 20.34 3.76
N ALA A 80 33.74 20.95 2.98
CA ALA A 80 34.29 20.50 1.73
C ALA A 80 35.35 19.40 1.97
N TYR A 81 35.34 18.38 1.12
CA TYR A 81 36.55 17.64 0.76
C TYR A 81 36.55 17.40 -0.74
N ASP A 82 37.42 18.16 -1.41
CA ASP A 82 37.93 17.91 -2.76
C ASP A 82 39.09 16.92 -2.62
N GLU A 83 39.12 15.82 -3.39
CA GLU A 83 40.36 15.46 -4.09
C GLU A 83 40.09 14.62 -5.34
N ASP A 84 40.85 15.05 -6.35
CA ASP A 84 41.01 14.67 -7.73
C ASP A 84 41.49 13.21 -7.92
N GLY A 85 41.21 12.65 -9.10
CA GLY A 85 41.57 11.28 -9.45
C GLY A 85 41.13 10.87 -10.84
N GLY A 86 41.52 11.65 -11.85
CA GLY A 86 41.27 11.34 -13.26
C GLY A 86 41.93 10.04 -13.75
N ALA A 87 41.19 9.27 -14.57
CA ALA A 87 41.80 8.31 -15.49
C ALA A 87 40.89 8.00 -16.70
N LYS A 88 41.20 8.69 -17.80
CA LYS A 88 41.37 8.17 -19.17
C LYS A 88 40.17 7.48 -19.85
N ASN A 89 39.61 8.24 -20.79
CA ASN A 89 38.85 7.78 -21.95
C ASN A 89 39.64 6.70 -22.71
N SER A 90 39.03 5.53 -22.90
CA SER A 90 39.37 4.63 -24.00
C SER A 90 38.23 4.71 -25.02
N GLU A 91 38.50 5.45 -26.10
CA GLU A 91 37.68 5.44 -27.31
C GLU A 91 37.86 4.07 -27.98
N GLU A 92 36.90 3.18 -27.80
CA GLU A 92 36.78 2.00 -28.64
C GLU A 92 35.65 2.24 -29.65
N SER A 93 36.08 2.41 -30.89
CA SER A 93 35.21 2.53 -32.05
C SER A 93 34.52 1.19 -32.32
N CYS A 94 33.21 1.14 -32.20
CA CYS A 94 32.40 0.09 -32.81
C CYS A 94 31.46 0.76 -33.81
N ALA A 95 31.91 0.84 -35.06
CA ALA A 95 31.08 1.18 -36.19
C ALA A 95 30.39 -0.08 -36.73
N GLU A 96 29.17 0.13 -37.21
CA GLU A 96 28.44 -0.70 -38.19
C GLU A 96 27.76 -1.98 -37.69
N ASN A 97 26.46 -1.86 -37.38
CA ASN A 97 25.36 -2.25 -38.26
C ASN A 97 24.06 -2.40 -37.44
N ASP A 98 23.23 -1.35 -37.43
CA ASP A 98 21.82 -1.50 -37.02
C ASP A 98 20.98 -0.41 -37.68
N THR A 99 20.25 -0.79 -38.74
CA THR A 99 19.37 0.09 -39.51
C THR A 99 18.07 0.46 -38.81
N ASP A 100 17.90 0.13 -37.52
CA ASP A 100 16.72 0.49 -36.72
C ASP A 100 16.94 1.66 -35.75
N PHE A 101 18.12 2.32 -35.78
CA PHE A 101 18.46 3.42 -34.88
C PHE A 101 17.75 4.76 -35.17
N ALA A 102 16.89 4.82 -36.20
CA ALA A 102 16.23 6.06 -36.62
C ALA A 102 15.05 6.48 -35.71
N LYS A 103 14.53 5.61 -34.84
CA LYS A 103 13.37 5.91 -33.97
C LYS A 103 13.70 6.36 -32.55
N THR A 104 14.96 6.37 -32.14
CA THR A 104 15.38 6.80 -30.79
C THR A 104 16.48 7.85 -30.83
N LYS A 105 16.45 8.77 -31.81
CA LYS A 105 17.31 9.96 -31.72
C LYS A 105 16.88 10.77 -30.50
N ARG A 106 17.79 10.96 -29.53
CA ARG A 106 17.64 12.00 -28.49
C ARG A 106 17.37 13.31 -29.23
N ILE A 107 16.16 13.84 -29.09
CA ILE A 107 15.89 15.23 -29.46
C ILE A 107 16.83 16.05 -28.59
N ARG A 108 17.84 16.68 -29.21
CA ARG A 108 18.69 17.67 -28.57
C ARG A 108 17.76 18.84 -28.25
N GLY A 109 17.11 18.79 -27.09
CA GLY A 109 16.27 19.87 -26.62
C GLY A 109 17.08 21.16 -26.61
N SER A 110 16.46 22.25 -27.04
CA SER A 110 16.98 23.60 -26.77
C SER A 110 17.27 23.70 -25.26
N ARG A 111 18.43 24.26 -24.88
CA ARG A 111 18.80 24.47 -23.46
C ARG A 111 17.75 25.26 -22.66
N PHE A 112 16.83 25.93 -23.34
CA PHE A 112 15.80 26.79 -22.76
C PHE A 112 14.38 26.20 -22.79
N VAL A 113 14.19 24.96 -23.29
CA VAL A 113 12.87 24.33 -23.36
C VAL A 113 12.92 22.96 -22.71
N ALA A 114 12.00 22.71 -21.77
CA ALA A 114 11.91 21.43 -21.08
C ALA A 114 11.70 20.28 -22.09
N PRO A 115 12.38 19.12 -21.92
CA PRO A 115 12.26 18.02 -22.86
C PRO A 115 10.81 17.52 -22.95
N THR A 116 10.29 17.42 -24.17
CA THR A 116 8.90 17.02 -24.44
C THR A 116 8.59 15.58 -24.02
N ASN A 117 9.61 14.72 -23.92
CA ASN A 117 9.52 13.35 -23.43
C ASN A 117 10.43 13.12 -22.21
N ALA A 118 10.38 14.03 -21.23
CA ALA A 118 11.06 13.80 -19.96
C ALA A 118 10.48 12.55 -19.28
N PHE A 119 11.33 11.63 -18.87
CA PHE A 119 10.91 10.57 -17.96
C PHE A 119 10.33 11.22 -16.70
N GLN A 120 9.15 10.76 -16.28
CA GLN A 120 8.55 11.24 -15.04
C GLN A 120 9.55 11.06 -13.88
N PRO A 121 9.63 11.99 -12.92
CA PRO A 121 10.41 11.80 -11.71
C PRO A 121 10.01 10.46 -11.05
N ARG A 122 10.99 9.61 -10.71
CA ARG A 122 10.81 8.21 -10.28
C ARG A 122 10.28 7.25 -11.36
N ASN A 123 10.60 7.44 -12.63
CA ASN A 123 10.35 6.38 -13.61
C ASN A 123 11.26 5.17 -13.35
N THR A 124 10.72 4.19 -12.61
CA THR A 124 11.36 2.90 -12.31
C THR A 124 10.98 1.80 -13.31
N ALA A 125 10.25 2.12 -14.39
CA ALA A 125 9.71 1.11 -15.30
C ALA A 125 10.79 0.30 -16.02
N ALA A 126 12.01 0.85 -16.16
CA ALA A 126 13.14 0.16 -16.78
C ALA A 126 14.04 -0.61 -15.78
N VAL A 127 13.90 -0.38 -14.48
CA VAL A 127 14.80 -0.96 -13.47
C VAL A 127 14.19 -2.26 -12.95
N LYS A 128 14.59 -3.38 -13.56
CA LYS A 128 14.30 -4.70 -13.01
C LYS A 128 15.15 -4.91 -11.77
N HIS A 129 14.47 -5.05 -10.64
CA HIS A 129 15.04 -5.45 -9.34
C HIS A 129 15.99 -4.39 -8.75
N ARG A 130 15.59 -3.79 -7.62
CA ARG A 130 16.23 -2.60 -6.98
C ARG A 130 17.71 -2.83 -6.61
N GLY A 131 18.31 -1.89 -5.86
CA GLY A 131 19.75 -1.87 -5.50
C GLY A 131 20.38 -3.14 -4.87
N TYR A 132 19.61 -4.16 -4.50
CA TYR A 132 20.13 -5.47 -4.06
C TYR A 132 20.30 -6.50 -5.19
N ALA A 133 19.68 -6.29 -6.35
CA ALA A 133 19.80 -7.18 -7.50
C ALA A 133 21.24 -7.32 -7.98
N LYS A 134 22.04 -6.24 -7.86
CA LYS A 134 23.48 -6.25 -8.15
C LYS A 134 24.30 -7.28 -7.35
N HIS A 135 23.74 -7.80 -6.25
CA HIS A 135 24.40 -8.77 -5.38
C HIS A 135 23.91 -10.22 -5.62
N LEU A 136 22.94 -10.42 -6.51
CA LEU A 136 22.32 -11.70 -6.77
C LEU A 136 22.48 -12.03 -8.25
N GLU A 137 23.08 -13.19 -8.55
CA GLU A 137 23.33 -13.64 -9.92
C GLU A 137 22.07 -14.16 -10.65
N LYS A 138 20.95 -14.26 -9.92
CA LYS A 138 19.74 -14.97 -10.36
C LYS A 138 18.54 -14.01 -10.38
N ASP A 139 18.41 -13.27 -11.48
CA ASP A 139 17.35 -12.27 -11.66
C ASP A 139 15.94 -12.86 -11.54
N TYR A 140 15.74 -14.10 -11.99
CA TYR A 140 14.43 -14.79 -11.92
C TYR A 140 13.89 -14.93 -10.49
N LEU A 141 14.77 -14.95 -9.47
CA LEU A 141 14.33 -15.04 -8.08
C LEU A 141 13.52 -13.83 -7.63
N PHE A 142 13.76 -12.67 -8.23
CA PHE A 142 13.03 -11.46 -7.89
C PHE A 142 11.65 -11.40 -8.57
N ASP A 143 11.52 -12.00 -9.75
CA ASP A 143 10.22 -12.20 -10.40
C ASP A 143 9.36 -13.14 -9.54
N ASP A 144 9.91 -14.29 -9.15
CA ASP A 144 9.23 -15.23 -8.24
C ASP A 144 8.87 -14.56 -6.90
N ALA A 145 9.81 -13.83 -6.30
CA ALA A 145 9.58 -13.14 -5.02
C ALA A 145 8.48 -12.06 -5.10
N ALA A 146 8.28 -11.44 -6.27
CA ALA A 146 7.21 -10.47 -6.46
C ALA A 146 5.82 -11.13 -6.44
N GLU A 147 5.73 -12.41 -6.79
CA GLU A 147 4.49 -13.19 -6.75
C GLU A 147 4.21 -13.79 -5.37
N MET A 148 5.22 -13.88 -4.49
CA MET A 148 5.08 -14.47 -3.16
C MET A 148 4.28 -13.54 -2.22
N ALA A 149 3.16 -14.04 -1.69
CA ALA A 149 2.39 -13.32 -0.68
C ALA A 149 2.60 -13.90 0.73
N LEU A 150 2.44 -13.04 1.73
CA LEU A 150 2.55 -13.43 3.15
C LEU A 150 1.50 -14.50 3.55
N VAL A 151 0.36 -14.55 2.87
CA VAL A 151 -0.66 -15.59 3.07
C VAL A 151 -0.18 -16.96 2.57
N ASP A 152 0.57 -17.01 1.47
CA ASP A 152 1.11 -18.25 0.94
C ASP A 152 2.19 -18.81 1.87
N GLU A 153 3.02 -17.94 2.44
CA GLU A 153 3.99 -18.27 3.49
C GLU A 153 3.33 -18.85 4.75
N LEU A 154 2.17 -18.32 5.14
CA LEU A 154 1.39 -18.86 6.25
C LEU A 154 0.92 -20.29 5.96
N VAL A 155 0.42 -20.55 4.75
CA VAL A 155 -0.01 -21.89 4.35
C VAL A 155 1.19 -22.84 4.31
N PHE A 156 2.31 -22.40 3.75
CA PHE A 156 3.53 -23.18 3.66
C PHE A 156 4.10 -23.54 5.05
N THR A 157 4.17 -22.57 5.96
CA THR A 157 4.66 -22.80 7.34
C THR A 157 3.73 -23.72 8.13
N ARG A 158 2.40 -23.62 7.96
CA ARG A 158 1.43 -24.57 8.53
C ARG A 158 1.61 -25.98 7.96
N ALA A 159 1.80 -26.11 6.65
CA ALA A 159 2.08 -27.41 6.02
C ALA A 159 3.39 -28.02 6.54
N ARG A 160 4.43 -27.19 6.72
CA ARG A 160 5.70 -27.61 7.32
C ARG A 160 5.52 -28.08 8.76
N ALA A 161 4.76 -27.37 9.58
CA ALA A 161 4.45 -27.81 10.95
C ALA A 161 3.78 -29.18 10.96
N LEU A 162 2.75 -29.39 10.13
CA LEU A 162 2.08 -30.69 9.98
C LEU A 162 3.05 -31.79 9.53
N SER A 163 3.93 -31.49 8.58
CA SER A 163 4.96 -32.41 8.11
C SER A 163 5.91 -32.80 9.25
N VAL A 164 6.38 -31.84 10.05
CA VAL A 164 7.26 -32.10 11.19
C VAL A 164 6.55 -32.96 12.24
N THR A 165 5.31 -32.66 12.58
CA THR A 165 4.51 -33.48 13.51
C THR A 165 4.34 -34.92 13.00
N ALA A 166 4.10 -35.10 11.69
CA ALA A 166 4.03 -36.43 11.09
C ALA A 166 5.37 -37.18 11.16
N THR A 167 6.50 -36.49 10.94
CA THR A 167 7.83 -37.11 11.11
C THR A 167 8.12 -37.47 12.55
N LEU A 168 7.75 -36.62 13.51
CA LEU A 168 7.93 -36.88 14.94
C LEU A 168 7.15 -38.14 15.36
N LYS A 169 5.91 -38.30 14.87
CA LYS A 169 5.12 -39.52 15.09
C LYS A 169 5.81 -40.77 14.57
N ARG A 170 6.44 -40.71 13.39
CA ARG A 170 7.23 -41.85 12.85
C ARG A 170 8.44 -42.14 13.72
N MET A 171 9.17 -41.12 14.16
CA MET A 171 10.31 -41.28 15.06
C MET A 171 9.90 -41.93 16.39
N PHE A 172 8.75 -41.56 16.98
CA PHE A 172 8.23 -42.26 18.16
C PHE A 172 7.98 -43.75 17.90
N THR A 173 7.40 -44.12 16.74
CA THR A 173 7.20 -45.54 16.38
C THR A 173 8.50 -46.29 16.08
N GLU A 174 9.55 -45.61 15.60
CA GLU A 174 10.88 -46.19 15.39
C GLU A 174 11.61 -46.40 16.72
N LEU A 175 11.41 -45.48 17.66
CA LEU A 175 11.97 -45.52 19.01
C LEU A 175 11.49 -46.76 19.79
N GLU A 176 10.22 -47.13 19.63
CA GLU A 176 9.63 -48.33 20.24
C GLU A 176 10.25 -49.63 19.70
N LYS A 177 10.68 -49.63 18.43
CA LYS A 177 11.25 -50.80 17.75
C LYS A 177 12.76 -50.94 17.94
N THR A 178 13.44 -49.87 18.35
CA THR A 178 14.90 -49.83 18.40
C THR A 178 15.38 -50.28 19.78
N GLU A 179 16.03 -51.44 19.83
CA GLU A 179 16.60 -52.01 21.06
C GLU A 179 18.01 -51.49 21.36
N ASP A 180 18.77 -51.09 20.32
CA ASP A 180 20.11 -50.55 20.49
C ASP A 180 20.11 -49.16 21.15
N ILE A 181 20.89 -49.03 22.22
CA ILE A 181 20.98 -47.82 23.07
C ILE A 181 21.62 -46.66 22.30
N LEU A 182 22.62 -46.94 21.46
CA LEU A 182 23.31 -45.90 20.69
C LEU A 182 22.38 -45.33 19.60
N ALA A 183 21.71 -46.20 18.83
CA ALA A 183 20.70 -45.80 17.87
C ALA A 183 19.54 -45.02 18.53
N ARG A 184 19.11 -45.44 19.73
CA ARG A 184 18.07 -44.77 20.51
C ARG A 184 18.47 -43.35 20.92
N THR A 185 19.71 -43.15 21.38
CA THR A 185 20.25 -41.83 21.73
C THR A 185 20.29 -40.89 20.52
N ALA A 186 20.74 -41.39 19.36
CA ALA A 186 20.75 -40.62 18.13
C ALA A 186 19.34 -40.21 17.67
N LEU A 187 18.35 -41.09 17.85
CA LEU A 187 16.97 -40.82 17.51
C LEU A 187 16.36 -39.74 18.43
N TYR A 188 16.59 -39.81 19.74
CA TYR A 188 16.18 -38.75 20.68
C TYR A 188 16.78 -37.39 20.29
N GLY A 189 18.05 -37.34 19.87
CA GLY A 189 18.67 -36.11 19.38
C GLY A 189 17.94 -35.51 18.18
N LYS A 190 17.55 -36.33 17.20
CA LYS A 190 16.77 -35.89 16.03
C LYS A 190 15.35 -35.45 16.41
N MET A 191 14.71 -36.14 17.36
CA MET A 191 13.39 -35.77 17.86
C MET A 191 13.42 -34.40 18.54
N MET A 192 14.41 -34.14 19.39
CA MET A 192 14.59 -32.84 20.03
C MET A 192 14.79 -31.71 18.99
N GLN A 193 15.56 -31.98 17.94
CA GLN A 193 15.72 -31.03 16.82
C GLN A 193 14.40 -30.80 16.06
N ALA A 194 13.61 -31.85 15.84
CA ALA A 194 12.30 -31.76 15.19
C ALA A 194 11.29 -30.97 16.04
N GLU A 195 11.25 -31.20 17.36
CA GLU A 195 10.43 -30.43 18.30
C GLU A 195 10.83 -28.95 18.32
N THR A 196 12.13 -28.66 18.41
CA THR A 196 12.63 -27.27 18.34
C THR A 196 12.27 -26.62 16.99
N ALA A 197 12.32 -27.37 15.89
CA ALA A 197 11.90 -26.88 14.58
C ALA A 197 10.39 -26.64 14.50
N LEU A 198 9.58 -27.47 15.18
CA LEU A 198 8.14 -27.30 15.29
C LEU A 198 7.80 -26.01 16.05
N ASP A 199 8.45 -25.76 17.19
CA ASP A 199 8.23 -24.54 17.98
C ASP A 199 8.55 -23.27 17.19
N ARG A 200 9.66 -23.28 16.42
CA ARG A 200 10.00 -22.18 15.50
C ARG A 200 8.92 -21.96 14.44
N ASN A 201 8.35 -23.03 13.89
CA ASN A 201 7.26 -22.92 12.92
C ASN A 201 6.00 -22.34 13.57
N ILE A 202 5.64 -22.76 14.79
CA ILE A 202 4.49 -22.24 15.53
C ILE A 202 4.67 -20.74 15.80
N ALA A 203 5.83 -20.34 16.31
CA ALA A 203 6.15 -18.92 16.54
C ALA A 203 6.09 -18.09 15.23
N ARG A 204 6.55 -18.67 14.11
CA ARG A 204 6.47 -18.03 12.79
C ARG A 204 5.04 -17.89 12.30
N ILE A 205 4.19 -18.92 12.49
CA ILE A 205 2.76 -18.88 12.16
C ILE A 205 2.08 -17.74 12.92
N GLU A 206 2.28 -17.66 14.23
CA GLU A 206 1.73 -16.58 15.05
C GLU A 206 2.23 -15.20 14.61
N SER A 207 3.54 -15.08 14.31
CA SER A 207 4.13 -13.84 13.82
C SER A 207 3.49 -13.41 12.50
N ILE A 208 3.29 -14.33 11.56
CA ILE A 208 2.70 -14.03 10.25
C ILE A 208 1.24 -13.61 10.42
N GLU A 209 0.46 -14.31 11.25
CA GLU A 209 -0.93 -13.97 11.52
C GLU A 209 -1.09 -12.57 12.14
N ARG A 210 -0.23 -12.22 13.12
CA ARG A 210 -0.21 -10.88 13.71
C ARG A 210 0.10 -9.81 12.67
N THR A 211 1.06 -10.06 11.78
CA THR A 211 1.42 -9.13 10.71
C THR A 211 0.27 -8.97 9.71
N LEU A 212 -0.36 -10.06 9.27
CA LEU A 212 -1.53 -10.01 8.39
C LEU A 212 -2.67 -9.19 9.02
N GLY A 213 -3.01 -9.44 10.29
CA GLY A 213 -4.02 -8.66 10.99
C GLY A 213 -3.66 -7.18 11.12
N THR A 214 -2.40 -6.85 11.37
CA THR A 214 -1.92 -5.46 11.39
C THR A 214 -2.05 -4.79 10.02
N LEU A 215 -1.70 -5.50 8.94
CA LEU A 215 -1.84 -4.99 7.57
C LEU A 215 -3.30 -4.74 7.21
N ASP A 216 -4.23 -5.61 7.62
CA ASP A 216 -5.67 -5.41 7.40
C ASP A 216 -6.18 -4.15 8.11
N ILE A 217 -5.72 -3.90 9.34
CA ILE A 217 -6.04 -2.66 10.08
C ILE A 217 -5.48 -1.45 9.35
N ILE A 218 -4.20 -1.51 8.92
CA ILE A 218 -3.54 -0.42 8.19
C ILE A 218 -4.26 -0.15 6.88
N ALA A 219 -4.77 -1.17 6.18
CA ALA A 219 -5.48 -0.99 4.92
C ALA A 219 -6.78 -0.15 5.08
N VAL A 220 -7.49 -0.31 6.21
CA VAL A 220 -8.75 0.41 6.48
C VAL A 220 -8.51 1.77 7.15
N THR A 221 -7.40 1.93 7.87
CA THR A 221 -7.12 3.12 8.68
C THR A 221 -7.12 4.46 7.90
N PRO A 222 -6.54 4.58 6.68
CA PRO A 222 -6.56 5.81 5.91
C PRO A 222 -7.97 6.31 5.60
N ALA A 223 -8.87 5.41 5.19
CA ALA A 223 -10.26 5.77 4.89
C ALA A 223 -10.98 6.28 6.14
N ARG A 224 -10.73 5.64 7.29
CA ARG A 224 -11.25 6.11 8.59
C ARG A 224 -10.73 7.50 8.94
N ILE A 225 -9.42 7.74 8.76
CA ILE A 225 -8.81 9.05 9.04
C ILE A 225 -9.43 10.12 8.15
N VAL A 226 -9.59 9.86 6.84
CA VAL A 226 -10.21 10.81 5.90
C VAL A 226 -11.64 11.16 6.35
N ALA A 227 -12.48 10.16 6.62
CA ALA A 227 -13.84 10.40 7.10
C ALA A 227 -13.88 11.18 8.43
N ASP A 228 -13.02 10.82 9.40
CA ASP A 228 -12.90 11.53 10.68
C ASP A 228 -12.44 12.99 10.47
N THR A 229 -11.55 13.24 9.51
CA THR A 229 -11.08 14.60 9.19
C THR A 229 -12.18 15.43 8.53
N GLU A 230 -12.92 14.86 7.56
CA GLU A 230 -14.03 15.53 6.88
C GLU A 230 -15.14 15.90 7.89
N TYR A 231 -15.48 15.00 8.80
CA TYR A 231 -16.44 15.26 9.87
C TYR A 231 -15.99 16.44 10.75
N ARG A 232 -14.71 16.46 11.16
CA ARG A 232 -14.15 17.56 11.97
C ARG A 232 -14.13 18.89 11.23
N VAL A 233 -13.84 18.88 9.93
CA VAL A 233 -13.89 20.09 9.08
C VAL A 233 -15.33 20.61 8.99
N ALA A 234 -16.30 19.75 8.69
CA ALA A 234 -17.72 20.15 8.63
C ALA A 234 -18.23 20.69 9.98
N ALA A 235 -17.84 20.07 11.10
CA ALA A 235 -18.16 20.56 12.43
C ALA A 235 -17.54 21.94 12.69
N ARG A 236 -16.29 22.16 12.29
CA ARG A 236 -15.61 23.46 12.39
C ARG A 236 -16.31 24.52 11.55
N GLU A 237 -16.71 24.20 10.33
CA GLU A 237 -17.43 25.11 9.44
C GLU A 237 -18.80 25.49 10.00
N LYS A 238 -19.53 24.53 10.57
CA LYS A 238 -20.80 24.80 11.26
C LYS A 238 -20.61 25.78 12.42
N VAL A 239 -19.66 25.52 13.32
CA VAL A 239 -19.35 26.41 14.45
C VAL A 239 -18.93 27.79 13.95
N LYS A 240 -18.13 27.86 12.89
CA LYS A 240 -17.74 29.14 12.26
C LYS A 240 -18.95 29.90 11.68
N ALA A 241 -19.89 29.20 11.07
CA ALA A 241 -21.12 29.82 10.56
C ALA A 241 -22.02 30.32 11.69
N GLU A 242 -22.14 29.56 12.78
CA GLU A 242 -22.89 29.97 13.98
C GLU A 242 -22.26 31.20 14.65
N THR A 243 -20.93 31.25 14.80
CA THR A 243 -20.26 32.44 15.37
C THR A 243 -20.39 33.66 14.48
N GLN A 244 -20.31 33.50 13.16
CA GLN A 244 -20.56 34.59 12.21
C GLN A 244 -21.99 35.10 12.30
N ARG A 245 -22.98 34.19 12.42
CA ARG A 245 -24.38 34.54 12.60
C ARG A 245 -24.60 35.30 13.90
N LEU A 246 -24.07 34.81 15.03
CA LEU A 246 -24.15 35.50 16.34
C LEU A 246 -23.47 36.87 16.30
N THR A 247 -22.32 36.99 15.64
CA THR A 247 -21.62 38.27 15.48
C THR A 247 -22.47 39.25 14.65
N ALA A 248 -23.13 38.78 13.60
CA ALA A 248 -24.02 39.60 12.79
C ALA A 248 -25.28 40.03 13.56
N GLU A 249 -25.87 39.14 14.37
CA GLU A 249 -27.00 39.46 15.26
C GLU A 249 -26.60 40.49 16.33
N ASN A 250 -25.38 40.40 16.88
CA ASN A 250 -24.88 41.28 17.94
C ASN A 250 -24.28 42.61 17.44
N LYS A 251 -24.24 42.88 16.12
CA LYS A 251 -23.59 44.08 15.52
C LYS A 251 -24.20 45.44 15.89
N GLY A 252 -25.26 45.47 16.69
CA GLY A 252 -25.87 46.70 17.21
C GLY A 252 -26.20 46.65 18.70
N VAL A 253 -25.78 45.59 19.41
CA VAL A 253 -26.01 45.46 20.85
C VAL A 253 -24.90 46.21 21.58
N ILE A 254 -25.26 47.33 22.22
CA ILE A 254 -24.37 48.04 23.12
C ILE A 254 -24.12 47.15 24.34
N THR A 255 -22.95 46.55 24.41
CA THR A 255 -22.50 45.81 25.60
C THR A 255 -21.80 46.76 26.58
N PRO A 256 -21.83 46.49 27.90
CA PRO A 256 -21.11 47.30 28.89
C PRO A 256 -19.61 47.44 28.59
N LEU A 257 -19.03 46.44 27.91
CA LEU A 257 -17.64 46.47 27.45
C LEU A 257 -17.42 47.46 26.30
N THR A 258 -18.35 47.52 25.34
CA THR A 258 -18.33 48.54 24.26
C THR A 258 -18.46 49.94 24.83
N GLU A 259 -19.35 50.17 25.80
CA GLU A 259 -19.47 51.48 26.48
C GLU A 259 -18.18 51.85 27.18
N ALA A 260 -17.59 50.94 27.96
CA ALA A 260 -16.31 51.18 28.63
C ALA A 260 -15.16 51.47 27.64
N ILE A 261 -15.14 50.81 26.48
CA ILE A 261 -14.14 51.07 25.43
C ILE A 261 -14.37 52.44 24.78
N ASP A 262 -15.61 52.80 24.48
CA ASP A 262 -15.97 54.10 23.89
C ASP A 262 -15.66 55.25 24.87
N GLU A 263 -15.92 55.08 26.17
CA GLU A 263 -15.52 56.00 27.22
C GLU A 263 -14.00 56.18 27.25
N LEU A 264 -13.22 55.10 27.28
CA LEU A 264 -11.75 55.17 27.26
C LEU A 264 -11.19 55.82 25.97
N GLN A 265 -11.79 55.53 24.81
CA GLN A 265 -11.39 56.14 23.55
C GLN A 265 -11.75 57.63 23.49
N SER A 266 -12.88 58.03 24.08
CA SER A 266 -13.29 59.44 24.18
C SER A 266 -12.32 60.24 25.07
N LEU A 267 -11.88 59.64 26.18
CA LEU A 267 -10.88 60.22 27.08
C LEU A 267 -9.51 60.39 26.39
N ASN A 268 -9.10 59.44 25.54
CA ASN A 268 -7.84 59.52 24.80
C ASN A 268 -7.87 60.57 23.66
N LYS A 269 -9.02 60.78 23.01
CA LYS A 269 -9.18 61.81 21.96
C LYS A 269 -9.14 63.26 22.49
N GLY A 270 -9.35 63.45 23.81
CA GLY A 270 -9.18 64.73 24.49
C GLY A 270 -7.72 65.10 24.80
N GLY A 271 -6.77 64.18 24.60
CA GLY A 271 -5.34 64.37 24.86
C GLY A 271 -4.55 64.81 23.62
N LYS A 272 -4.86 65.97 23.06
CA LYS A 272 -3.87 66.75 22.30
C LYS A 272 -3.39 67.90 23.18
N LEU A 273 -2.22 67.72 23.79
CA LEU A 273 -1.33 68.81 24.18
C LEU A 273 -0.42 69.13 22.99
#